data_AF-A0A8K0RIB0-F1
#
_entry.id   AF-A0A8K0RIB0-F1
#
_cell.length_a   1.000
_cell.length_b   1.000
_cell.length_c   1.000
_cell.angle_alpha   90.00
_cell.angle_beta   90.00
_cell.angle_gamma   90.00
#
_symmetry.space_group_name_H-M   'P 1'
#
loop_
_entity.id
_entity.type
_entity.pdbx_description
1 polymer ?
#
loop_
_entity_poly.entity_id
_entity_poly.type
_entity_poly.pdbx_seq_one_letter_code
_entity_poly.pdbx_strand_id
1 'polypeptide(L)'
;MAQSSRIRRASRAHSINSDSPYTPRPTPPLGPPPTRRGAANGTRAIRAGTIDNDHAHVDQPAQTIHIPPHYFLPPTVPTPFTGTLEASLDAILEFGTRVPRGYGVQAVLDTLSSEVDAGIDWPMLLRDLYIGGEGAGISRFLVEEFLFLVTRTLLPEQIAENRALMARLYERKKHLAIRLVLRYDMLREWKVDGKGHGVTIASLPPTGLQAPPTIPIIAPTAHVLQRRGLMPNVISTLIAAPDGGWTTHAVRERMKHHITGLDKYLVLADHVVAGWNDETVVGMAAQVVLQWQWLRRNNEILEEMEVGNWEELEGKADECEWIADDVKKGGTRKVVVDEGQ
;
A
#
# COMPACT_ATOMS: atom_id res chain seq x y z
N MET A 1 -39.97 7.21 -44.84
CA MET A 1 -40.56 7.60 -43.55
C MET A 1 -40.25 6.54 -42.52
N ALA A 2 -39.84 6.96 -41.31
CA ALA A 2 -39.64 6.23 -40.05
C ALA A 2 -38.19 6.25 -39.53
N GLN A 3 -37.84 7.35 -38.85
CA GLN A 3 -36.70 7.43 -37.94
C GLN A 3 -37.09 6.74 -36.62
N SER A 4 -36.33 5.73 -36.20
CA SER A 4 -36.46 5.11 -34.87
C SER A 4 -35.50 5.78 -33.91
N SER A 5 -36.03 6.63 -33.04
CA SER A 5 -35.29 7.32 -31.97
C SER A 5 -34.95 6.35 -30.84
N ARG A 6 -33.66 6.07 -30.63
CA ARG A 6 -33.15 5.40 -29.42
C ARG A 6 -33.17 6.39 -28.25
N ILE A 7 -34.11 6.21 -27.33
CA ILE A 7 -34.08 6.85 -26.01
C ILE A 7 -33.10 6.04 -25.14
N ARG A 8 -31.88 6.55 -24.93
CA ARG A 8 -30.98 6.05 -23.88
C ARG A 8 -31.38 6.70 -22.56
N ARG A 9 -31.98 5.90 -21.69
CA ARG A 9 -32.23 6.24 -20.29
C ARG A 9 -30.88 6.22 -19.56
N ALA A 10 -30.39 7.38 -19.13
CA ALA A 10 -29.24 7.47 -18.24
C ALA A 10 -29.70 7.08 -16.82
N SER A 11 -29.38 5.87 -16.39
CA SER A 11 -29.50 5.48 -14.98
C SER A 11 -28.34 6.11 -14.22
N ARG A 12 -28.63 7.13 -13.40
CA ARG A 12 -27.71 7.62 -12.37
C ARG A 12 -27.67 6.57 -11.25
N ALA A 13 -26.54 5.90 -11.08
CA ALA A 13 -26.26 5.18 -9.85
C ALA A 13 -25.88 6.21 -8.78
N HIS A 14 -26.71 6.32 -7.75
CA HIS A 14 -26.35 7.01 -6.53
C HIS A 14 -25.28 6.16 -5.82
N SER A 15 -24.05 6.68 -5.74
CA SER A 15 -23.05 6.16 -4.82
C SER A 15 -23.58 6.37 -3.40
N ILE A 16 -23.87 5.27 -2.71
CA ILE A 16 -24.26 5.25 -1.31
C ILE A 16 -22.97 5.43 -0.52
N ASN A 17 -22.90 6.52 0.24
CA ASN A 17 -21.84 6.92 1.15
C ASN A 17 -21.09 5.74 1.78
N SER A 18 -19.80 5.62 1.47
CA SER A 18 -18.84 4.97 2.35
C SER A 18 -18.46 6.00 3.43
N ASP A 19 -19.20 5.98 4.53
CA ASP A 19 -18.90 6.78 5.72
C ASP A 19 -17.65 6.21 6.41
N SER A 20 -16.48 6.75 6.05
CA SER A 20 -15.27 6.66 6.86
C SER A 20 -15.35 7.69 8.00
N PRO A 21 -15.05 7.33 9.27
CA PRO A 21 -15.26 8.20 10.43
C PRO A 21 -14.21 9.32 10.60
N TYR A 22 -13.43 9.65 9.57
CA TYR A 22 -12.47 10.75 9.62
C TYR A 22 -12.85 11.87 8.67
N THR A 23 -13.78 12.71 9.09
CA THR A 23 -14.02 14.04 8.49
C THR A 23 -13.46 15.14 9.41
N PRO A 24 -12.60 16.04 8.92
CA PRO A 24 -12.29 17.27 9.64
C PRO A 24 -13.49 18.23 9.60
N ARG A 25 -13.72 18.88 10.74
CA ARG A 25 -14.82 19.79 11.08
C ARG A 25 -15.03 20.91 10.03
N PRO A 26 -16.29 21.24 9.63
CA PRO A 26 -16.55 22.34 8.70
C PRO A 26 -16.54 23.71 9.40
N THR A 27 -15.81 24.67 8.84
CA THR A 27 -15.92 26.11 9.12
C THR A 27 -17.17 26.70 8.41
N PRO A 28 -17.82 27.75 8.95
CA PRO A 28 -19.11 28.22 8.44
C PRO A 28 -18.97 29.04 7.14
N PRO A 29 -20.03 29.11 6.30
CA PRO A 29 -19.97 29.76 4.99
C PRO A 29 -20.22 31.28 5.07
N LEU A 30 -19.49 32.05 4.28
CA LEU A 30 -19.83 33.44 3.94
C LEU A 30 -19.81 33.61 2.41
N GLY A 31 -21.01 33.83 1.84
CA GLY A 31 -21.23 34.71 0.68
C GLY A 31 -21.10 34.14 -0.76
N PRO A 32 -22.07 34.39 -1.66
CA PRO A 32 -22.02 34.08 -3.09
C PRO A 32 -21.27 35.17 -3.93
N PRO A 33 -20.97 34.92 -5.23
CA PRO A 33 -19.75 35.35 -5.92
C PRO A 33 -19.93 36.58 -6.83
N PRO A 34 -18.85 37.13 -7.42
CA PRO A 34 -18.96 37.89 -8.66
C PRO A 34 -18.48 37.08 -9.87
N THR A 35 -19.36 37.04 -10.85
CA THR A 35 -19.18 36.66 -12.25
C THR A 35 -18.08 37.47 -12.93
N ARG A 36 -17.22 36.83 -13.75
CA ARG A 36 -16.59 37.52 -14.88
C ARG A 36 -16.27 36.59 -16.06
N ARG A 37 -16.79 37.02 -17.21
CA ARG A 37 -16.56 36.50 -18.57
C ARG A 37 -15.15 36.82 -19.06
N GLY A 38 -14.59 35.91 -19.88
CA GLY A 38 -13.89 36.31 -21.11
C GLY A 38 -12.44 35.84 -21.31
N ALA A 39 -12.25 35.18 -22.46
CA ALA A 39 -11.08 35.22 -23.36
C ALA A 39 -9.88 34.25 -23.16
N ALA A 40 -9.87 33.25 -24.05
CA ALA A 40 -8.85 32.96 -25.07
C ALA A 40 -7.37 32.64 -24.69
N ASN A 41 -6.96 31.45 -25.15
CA ASN A 41 -5.69 31.03 -25.75
C ASN A 41 -4.34 31.52 -25.18
N GLY A 42 -3.50 30.57 -24.81
CA GLY A 42 -2.05 30.77 -24.74
C GLY A 42 -1.28 29.58 -24.19
N THR A 43 -0.85 28.68 -25.08
CA THR A 43 0.25 27.75 -24.83
C THR A 43 1.52 28.53 -24.48
N ARG A 44 2.13 28.30 -23.31
CA ARG A 44 3.51 28.72 -23.08
C ARG A 44 4.28 27.79 -22.14
N ALA A 45 5.51 27.57 -22.57
CA ALA A 45 6.48 26.61 -22.11
C ALA A 45 6.91 26.76 -20.64
N ILE A 46 7.20 25.61 -20.05
CA ILE A 46 7.89 25.39 -18.79
C ILE A 46 9.29 26.03 -18.86
N ARG A 47 9.64 26.84 -17.87
CA ARG A 47 11.02 27.25 -17.59
C ARG A 47 11.30 26.98 -16.11
N ALA A 48 12.24 26.07 -15.84
CA ALA A 48 12.77 25.83 -14.51
C ALA A 48 13.64 27.04 -14.10
N GLY A 49 13.28 27.70 -13.01
CA GLY A 49 14.09 28.73 -12.37
C GLY A 49 14.68 28.19 -11.08
N THR A 50 16.01 28.12 -11.01
CA THR A 50 16.80 27.92 -9.80
C THR A 50 16.58 29.12 -8.89
N ILE A 51 16.29 28.90 -7.60
CA ILE A 51 16.18 29.96 -6.59
C ILE A 51 17.23 29.68 -5.52
N ASP A 52 18.24 30.56 -5.46
CA ASP A 52 19.06 30.79 -4.27
C ASP A 52 18.18 31.50 -3.24
N ASN A 53 18.05 30.93 -2.04
CA ASN A 53 17.34 31.56 -0.93
C ASN A 53 18.33 31.84 0.21
N ASP A 54 18.69 33.10 0.32
CA ASP A 54 19.47 33.68 1.40
C ASP A 54 18.48 34.29 2.41
N HIS A 55 18.07 33.52 3.42
CA HIS A 55 17.34 34.04 4.58
C HIS A 55 17.67 33.24 5.83
N ALA A 56 18.01 33.98 6.89
CA ALA A 56 18.53 33.52 8.17
C ALA A 56 17.65 32.43 8.82
N HIS A 57 18.27 31.28 9.06
CA HIS A 57 17.71 30.17 9.80
C HIS A 57 17.74 30.44 11.31
N VAL A 58 16.58 30.27 11.97
CA VAL A 58 16.54 29.86 13.37
C VAL A 58 16.87 28.36 13.36
N ASP A 59 18.00 27.99 13.97
CA ASP A 59 18.50 26.62 14.06
C ASP A 59 17.55 25.74 14.89
N GLN A 60 16.51 25.20 14.25
CA GLN A 60 15.98 23.91 14.65
C GLN A 60 16.92 22.84 14.08
N PRO A 61 17.43 21.89 14.88
CA PRO A 61 18.25 20.81 14.34
C PRO A 61 17.40 20.07 13.30
N ALA A 62 17.85 20.14 12.04
CA ALA A 62 17.22 19.42 10.95
C ALA A 62 17.13 17.94 11.37
N GLN A 63 15.93 17.44 11.57
CA GLN A 63 15.72 16.01 11.77
C GLN A 63 16.17 15.31 10.49
N THR A 64 17.40 14.81 10.50
CA THR A 64 17.93 13.96 9.44
C THR A 64 17.01 12.76 9.32
N ILE A 65 16.31 12.65 8.19
CA ILE A 65 15.37 11.57 7.94
C ILE A 65 16.16 10.26 7.90
N HIS A 66 16.12 9.50 8.99
CA HIS A 66 16.77 8.21 9.04
C HIS A 66 15.88 7.17 8.33
N ILE A 67 16.19 6.90 7.06
CA ILE A 67 15.65 5.75 6.33
C ILE A 67 16.26 4.48 6.94
N PRO A 68 15.45 3.48 7.33
CA PRO A 68 15.99 2.25 7.90
C PRO A 68 16.99 1.54 6.96
N PRO A 69 18.06 0.89 7.49
CA PRO A 69 19.11 0.30 6.66
C PRO A 69 18.62 -0.77 5.67
N HIS A 70 17.55 -1.50 5.99
CA HIS A 70 17.03 -2.58 5.16
C HIS A 70 16.49 -2.13 3.80
N TYR A 71 16.15 -0.85 3.62
CA TYR A 71 15.76 -0.29 2.31
C TYR A 71 16.93 -0.22 1.32
N PHE A 72 18.17 -0.25 1.81
CA PHE A 72 19.37 -0.17 0.98
C PHE A 72 19.96 -1.55 0.66
N LEU A 73 19.33 -2.63 1.13
CA LEU A 73 19.75 -3.99 0.77
C LEU A 73 19.39 -4.29 -0.68
N PRO A 74 20.21 -5.07 -1.41
CA PRO A 74 19.89 -5.46 -2.78
C PRO A 74 18.59 -6.28 -2.83
N PRO A 75 17.75 -6.11 -3.86
CA PRO A 75 16.57 -6.95 -4.05
C PRO A 75 16.96 -8.40 -4.38
N THR A 76 16.12 -9.36 -3.99
CA THR A 76 16.25 -10.75 -4.43
C THR A 76 15.73 -10.89 -5.86
N VAL A 77 16.57 -11.37 -6.79
CA VAL A 77 16.22 -11.60 -8.20
C VAL A 77 16.57 -13.03 -8.61
N PRO A 78 15.62 -13.83 -9.12
CA PRO A 78 14.20 -13.51 -9.26
C PRO A 78 13.51 -13.31 -7.90
N THR A 79 12.41 -12.55 -7.89
CA THR A 79 11.60 -12.39 -6.67
C THR A 79 11.07 -13.76 -6.20
N PRO A 80 11.06 -14.04 -4.89
CA PRO A 80 10.52 -15.28 -4.34
C PRO A 80 9.01 -15.23 -4.10
N PHE A 81 8.34 -14.19 -4.61
CA PHE A 81 6.89 -14.00 -4.54
C PHE A 81 6.34 -13.98 -5.96
N THR A 82 5.30 -14.77 -6.19
CA THR A 82 4.64 -14.86 -7.50
C THR A 82 3.82 -13.60 -7.77
N GLY A 83 3.27 -13.00 -6.72
CA GLY A 83 2.42 -11.82 -6.78
C GLY A 83 1.00 -12.14 -7.23
N THR A 84 0.40 -13.21 -6.69
CA THR A 84 -0.99 -13.57 -6.99
C THR A 84 -1.75 -14.02 -5.74
N LEU A 85 -3.08 -13.89 -5.79
CA LEU A 85 -3.97 -14.44 -4.77
C LEU A 85 -3.87 -15.96 -4.67
N GLU A 86 -3.72 -16.68 -5.78
CA GLU A 86 -3.61 -18.16 -5.77
C GLU A 86 -2.39 -18.62 -4.97
N ALA A 87 -1.24 -17.95 -5.12
CA ALA A 87 -0.05 -18.26 -4.34
C ALA A 87 -0.27 -18.03 -2.83
N SER A 88 -1.09 -17.05 -2.47
CA SER A 88 -1.50 -16.81 -1.08
C SER A 88 -2.40 -17.95 -0.57
N LEU A 89 -3.39 -18.37 -1.36
CA LEU A 89 -4.32 -19.45 -1.01
C LEU A 89 -3.60 -20.80 -0.90
N ASP A 90 -2.68 -21.11 -1.82
CA ASP A 90 -1.84 -22.30 -1.76
C ASP A 90 -1.00 -22.34 -0.48
N ALA A 91 -0.42 -21.19 -0.07
CA ALA A 91 0.33 -21.09 1.17
C ALA A 91 -0.55 -21.30 2.42
N ILE A 92 -1.81 -20.84 2.38
CA ILE A 92 -2.80 -21.06 3.47
C ILE A 92 -3.14 -22.55 3.57
N LEU A 93 -3.40 -23.21 2.43
CA LEU A 93 -3.67 -24.64 2.38
C LEU A 93 -2.47 -25.45 2.86
N GLU A 94 -1.27 -25.10 2.39
CA GLU A 94 -0.03 -25.74 2.82
C GLU A 94 0.18 -25.61 4.33
N PHE A 95 -0.04 -24.42 4.90
CA PHE A 95 -0.01 -24.21 6.34
C PHE A 95 -0.99 -25.14 7.07
N GLY A 96 -2.23 -25.27 6.56
CA GLY A 96 -3.23 -26.18 7.11
C GLY A 96 -2.83 -27.66 7.08
N THR A 97 -2.09 -28.11 6.06
CA THR A 97 -1.59 -29.50 6.02
C THR A 97 -0.52 -29.81 7.06
N ARG A 98 0.18 -28.78 7.54
CA ARG A 98 1.29 -28.90 8.50
C ARG A 98 0.81 -28.87 9.95
N VAL A 99 -0.35 -28.26 10.21
CA VAL A 99 -0.96 -28.24 11.55
C VAL A 99 -1.78 -29.51 11.75
N PRO A 100 -1.56 -30.29 12.83
CA PRO A 100 -2.34 -31.51 13.05
C PRO A 100 -3.84 -31.21 13.21
N ARG A 101 -4.68 -32.12 12.72
CA ARG A 101 -6.14 -32.02 12.85
C ARG A 101 -6.54 -32.05 14.33
N GLY A 102 -7.35 -31.09 14.76
CA GLY A 102 -7.86 -30.99 16.13
C GLY A 102 -7.53 -29.68 16.84
N TYR A 103 -6.53 -28.92 16.38
CA TYR A 103 -6.09 -27.68 17.02
C TYR A 103 -6.88 -26.42 16.63
N GLY A 104 -8.16 -26.55 16.25
CA GLY A 104 -9.02 -25.39 15.93
C GLY A 104 -8.61 -24.52 14.73
N VAL A 105 -7.52 -24.86 14.02
CA VAL A 105 -7.00 -24.07 12.89
C VAL A 105 -7.98 -23.98 11.71
N GLN A 106 -8.87 -24.95 11.55
CA GLN A 106 -9.76 -25.06 10.40
C GLN A 106 -10.62 -23.79 10.21
N ALA A 107 -11.17 -23.24 11.29
CA ALA A 107 -11.99 -22.03 11.21
C ALA A 107 -11.18 -20.83 10.69
N VAL A 108 -9.91 -20.72 11.09
CA VAL A 108 -8.99 -19.69 10.58
C VAL A 108 -8.70 -19.91 9.09
N LEU A 109 -8.43 -21.14 8.67
CA LEU A 109 -8.16 -21.48 7.27
C LEU A 109 -9.37 -21.22 6.37
N ASP A 110 -10.56 -21.65 6.79
CA ASP A 110 -11.81 -21.45 6.05
C ASP A 110 -12.07 -19.96 5.86
N THR A 111 -11.87 -19.18 6.93
CA THR A 111 -12.04 -17.71 6.92
C THR A 111 -11.01 -17.00 6.04
N LEU A 112 -9.76 -17.47 6.02
CA LEU A 112 -8.74 -16.92 5.13
C LEU A 112 -9.00 -17.25 3.66
N SER A 113 -9.60 -18.42 3.41
CA SER A 113 -9.85 -18.94 2.05
C SER A 113 -11.13 -18.41 1.43
N SER A 114 -12.07 -17.91 2.25
CA SER A 114 -13.30 -17.28 1.76
C SER A 114 -13.06 -15.90 1.16
N GLU A 115 -14.11 -15.31 0.60
CA GLU A 115 -14.12 -13.88 0.27
C GLU A 115 -13.86 -13.01 1.50
N VAL A 116 -13.32 -11.80 1.30
CA VAL A 116 -12.97 -10.90 2.39
C VAL A 116 -14.23 -10.32 3.04
N ASP A 117 -14.46 -10.70 4.30
CA ASP A 117 -15.51 -10.12 5.14
C ASP A 117 -14.92 -9.18 6.21
N ALA A 118 -15.41 -7.93 6.25
CA ALA A 118 -14.99 -6.92 7.22
C ALA A 118 -15.58 -7.13 8.62
N GLY A 119 -16.60 -7.99 8.75
CA GLY A 119 -17.26 -8.32 10.02
C GLY A 119 -16.56 -9.41 10.83
N ILE A 120 -15.48 -10.01 10.31
CA ILE A 120 -14.76 -11.09 10.98
C ILE A 120 -14.08 -10.58 12.26
N ASP A 121 -14.42 -11.21 13.39
CA ASP A 121 -13.76 -10.99 14.68
C ASP A 121 -12.47 -11.81 14.77
N TRP A 122 -11.42 -11.32 14.12
CA TRP A 122 -10.09 -11.95 14.15
C TRP A 122 -9.53 -12.15 15.56
N PRO A 123 -9.64 -11.18 16.50
CA PRO A 123 -9.22 -11.40 17.88
C PRO A 123 -9.88 -12.62 18.52
N MET A 124 -11.20 -12.77 18.37
CA MET A 124 -11.92 -13.93 18.91
C MET A 124 -11.51 -15.22 18.22
N LEU A 125 -11.44 -15.24 16.89
CA LEU A 125 -11.08 -16.43 16.12
C LEU A 125 -9.67 -16.94 16.46
N LEU A 126 -8.72 -16.02 16.62
CA LEU A 126 -7.34 -16.36 17.00
C LEU A 126 -7.21 -16.71 18.48
N ARG A 127 -8.08 -16.16 19.34
CA ARG A 127 -8.18 -16.58 20.74
C ARG A 127 -8.73 -18.01 20.85
N ASP A 128 -9.69 -18.38 20.02
CA ASP A 128 -10.21 -19.75 19.98
C ASP A 128 -9.16 -20.73 19.47
N LEU A 129 -8.36 -20.34 18.46
CA LEU A 129 -7.16 -21.08 18.04
C LEU A 129 -6.17 -21.25 19.21
N TYR A 130 -5.96 -20.18 19.98
CA TYR A 130 -5.09 -20.21 21.16
C TYR A 130 -5.62 -21.14 22.26
N ILE A 131 -6.92 -21.10 22.57
CA ILE A 131 -7.52 -21.94 23.63
C ILE A 131 -7.63 -23.42 23.18
N GLY A 132 -7.91 -23.66 21.90
CA GLY A 132 -8.04 -25.00 21.32
C GLY A 132 -6.73 -25.77 21.18
N GLY A 133 -5.59 -25.11 21.41
CA GLY A 133 -4.29 -25.77 21.52
C GLY A 133 -4.17 -26.56 22.81
N GLU A 134 -4.15 -27.90 22.75
CA GLU A 134 -3.86 -28.73 23.92
C GLU A 134 -2.40 -28.54 24.37
N GLY A 135 -2.18 -27.62 25.33
CA GLY A 135 -0.89 -27.38 25.97
C GLY A 135 -0.35 -25.96 25.75
N ALA A 136 0.07 -25.32 26.85
CA ALA A 136 0.43 -23.90 26.91
C ALA A 136 1.58 -23.45 25.96
N GLY A 137 2.34 -24.37 25.38
CA GLY A 137 3.36 -24.06 24.37
C GLY A 137 2.88 -24.18 22.92
N ILE A 138 1.92 -25.06 22.65
CA ILE A 138 1.45 -25.35 21.28
C ILE A 138 0.53 -24.22 20.79
N SER A 139 -0.36 -23.73 21.65
CA SER A 139 -1.27 -22.62 21.36
C SER A 139 -0.54 -21.37 20.87
N ARG A 140 0.45 -20.92 21.65
CA ARG A 140 1.25 -19.75 21.31
C ARG A 140 2.02 -19.97 20.01
N PHE A 141 2.65 -21.12 19.89
CA PHE A 141 3.39 -21.50 18.70
C PHE A 141 2.52 -21.42 17.44
N LEU A 142 1.28 -21.91 17.47
CA LEU A 142 0.37 -21.84 16.31
C LEU A 142 0.02 -20.41 15.91
N VAL A 143 -0.19 -19.50 16.87
CA VAL A 143 -0.48 -18.09 16.58
C VAL A 143 0.76 -17.37 16.05
N GLU A 144 1.96 -17.69 16.56
CA GLU A 144 3.22 -17.17 16.02
C GLU A 144 3.46 -17.67 14.57
N GLU A 145 3.24 -18.96 14.31
CA GLU A 145 3.34 -19.52 12.96
C GLU A 145 2.35 -18.87 12.00
N PHE A 146 1.11 -18.66 12.44
CA PHE A 146 0.11 -17.90 11.69
C PHE A 146 0.57 -16.47 11.40
N LEU A 147 1.06 -15.74 12.42
CA LEU A 147 1.58 -14.39 12.24
C LEU A 147 2.71 -14.36 11.20
N PHE A 148 3.62 -15.35 11.22
CA PHE A 148 4.70 -15.44 10.25
C PHE A 148 4.24 -15.86 8.86
N LEU A 149 3.21 -16.70 8.73
CA LEU A 149 2.55 -16.96 7.46
C LEU A 149 2.07 -15.64 6.84
N VAL A 150 1.33 -14.83 7.61
CA VAL A 150 0.79 -13.56 7.09
C VAL A 150 1.91 -12.56 6.77
N THR A 151 2.86 -12.35 7.68
CA THR A 151 3.91 -11.33 7.50
C THR A 151 4.97 -11.67 6.46
N ARG A 152 5.33 -12.94 6.30
CA ARG A 152 6.43 -13.38 5.44
C ARG A 152 5.99 -13.90 4.09
N THR A 153 4.73 -14.30 3.97
CA THR A 153 4.19 -14.87 2.72
C THR A 153 3.01 -14.06 2.23
N LEU A 154 1.90 -14.01 2.99
CA LEU A 154 0.64 -13.49 2.45
C LEU A 154 0.68 -11.98 2.13
N LEU A 155 1.20 -11.15 3.04
CA LEU A 155 1.37 -9.72 2.79
C LEU A 155 2.32 -9.44 1.61
N PRO A 156 3.52 -10.04 1.55
CA PRO A 156 4.38 -9.89 0.38
C PRO A 156 3.74 -10.28 -0.96
N GLU A 157 3.03 -11.41 -1.03
CA GLU A 157 2.32 -11.83 -2.25
C GLU A 157 1.31 -10.76 -2.69
N GLN A 158 0.50 -10.25 -1.75
CA GLN A 158 -0.51 -9.23 -2.04
C GLN A 158 0.09 -7.85 -2.37
N ILE A 159 1.24 -7.49 -1.81
CA ILE A 159 1.97 -6.27 -2.17
C ILE A 159 2.51 -6.41 -3.59
N ALA A 160 3.11 -7.55 -3.93
CA ALA A 160 3.62 -7.82 -5.28
C ALA A 160 2.49 -7.77 -6.33
N GLU A 161 1.36 -8.40 -6.03
CA GLU A 161 0.14 -8.36 -6.85
C GLU A 161 -0.37 -6.93 -7.06
N ASN A 162 -0.49 -6.15 -5.99
CA ASN A 162 -0.93 -4.75 -6.06
C ASN A 162 -0.02 -3.93 -6.98
N ARG A 163 1.29 -4.09 -6.84
CA ARG A 163 2.28 -3.36 -7.66
C ARG A 163 2.19 -3.79 -9.12
N ALA A 164 1.98 -5.08 -9.40
CA ALA A 164 1.82 -5.59 -10.76
C ALA A 164 0.55 -5.03 -11.43
N LEU A 165 -0.60 -5.05 -10.72
CA LEU A 165 -1.85 -4.46 -11.18
C LEU A 165 -1.69 -2.96 -11.50
N MET A 166 -1.07 -2.21 -10.59
CA MET A 166 -0.82 -0.77 -10.76
C MET A 166 0.12 -0.47 -11.93
N ALA A 167 1.17 -1.28 -12.10
CA ALA A 167 2.09 -1.17 -13.24
C ALA A 167 1.36 -1.38 -14.57
N ARG A 168 0.51 -2.41 -14.68
CA ARG A 168 -0.29 -2.68 -15.89
C ARG A 168 -1.26 -1.53 -16.19
N LEU A 169 -1.92 -1.01 -15.17
CA LEU A 169 -2.80 0.15 -15.30
C LEU A 169 -2.06 1.36 -15.83
N TYR A 170 -0.93 1.70 -15.24
CA TYR A 170 -0.16 2.85 -15.72
C TYR A 170 0.39 2.68 -17.12
N GLU A 171 0.81 1.47 -17.51
CA GLU A 171 1.30 1.24 -18.86
C GLU A 171 0.19 1.38 -19.91
N ARG A 172 -1.00 0.82 -19.64
CA ARG A 172 -2.15 0.89 -20.55
C ARG A 172 -2.80 2.28 -20.60
N LYS A 173 -2.82 3.00 -19.48
CA LYS A 173 -3.45 4.32 -19.35
C LYS A 173 -2.44 5.47 -19.18
N LYS A 174 -1.21 5.31 -19.68
CA LYS A 174 -0.14 6.32 -19.61
C LYS A 174 -0.48 7.69 -20.22
N HIS A 175 -1.48 7.74 -21.10
CA HIS A 175 -1.98 8.97 -21.71
C HIS A 175 -2.95 9.75 -20.82
N LEU A 176 -3.47 9.13 -19.76
CA LEU A 176 -4.41 9.76 -18.84
C LEU A 176 -3.67 10.42 -17.65
N ALA A 177 -4.21 11.54 -17.20
CA ALA A 177 -3.77 12.25 -16.00
C ALA A 177 -4.30 11.58 -14.72
N ILE A 178 -4.12 10.26 -14.60
CA ILE A 178 -4.54 9.49 -13.43
C ILE A 178 -3.45 9.58 -12.36
N ARG A 179 -3.83 9.89 -11.11
CA ARG A 179 -2.97 9.81 -9.94
C ARG A 179 -3.52 8.79 -8.97
N LEU A 180 -2.88 7.63 -8.90
CA LEU A 180 -3.20 6.58 -7.95
C LEU A 180 -1.99 6.37 -7.03
N VAL A 181 -2.26 6.27 -5.75
CA VAL A 181 -1.27 5.86 -4.75
C VAL A 181 -1.34 4.34 -4.66
N LEU A 182 -0.20 3.69 -4.42
CA LEU A 182 -0.16 2.26 -4.11
C LEU A 182 -1.09 2.01 -2.91
N ARG A 183 -2.10 1.16 -3.09
CA ARG A 183 -3.16 1.01 -2.08
C ARG A 183 -2.61 0.44 -0.77
N TYR A 184 -1.55 -0.36 -0.83
CA TYR A 184 -0.89 -0.86 0.38
C TYR A 184 -0.18 0.27 1.17
N ASP A 185 0.33 1.32 0.50
CA ASP A 185 0.90 2.50 1.17
C ASP A 185 -0.18 3.32 1.91
N MET A 186 -1.47 3.11 1.63
CA MET A 186 -2.57 3.84 2.28
C MET A 186 -3.15 3.10 3.49
N LEU A 187 -2.73 1.85 3.74
CA LEU A 187 -3.25 1.05 4.86
C LEU A 187 -2.79 1.57 6.23
N ARG A 188 -1.65 2.26 6.27
CA ARG A 188 -1.06 2.80 7.50
C ARG A 188 -0.51 4.20 7.26
N GLU A 189 -0.32 4.93 8.36
CA GLU A 189 0.21 6.29 8.32
C GLU A 189 1.58 6.36 7.64
N TRP A 190 1.78 7.41 6.83
CA TRP A 190 3.05 7.68 6.19
C TRP A 190 4.03 8.22 7.22
N LYS A 191 5.28 7.75 7.13
CA LYS A 191 6.37 8.41 7.82
C LYS A 191 6.61 9.76 7.16
N VAL A 192 6.55 10.83 7.95
CA VAL A 192 6.86 12.19 7.50
C VAL A 192 8.25 12.62 7.93
N ASP A 193 8.89 13.50 7.16
CA ASP A 193 10.14 14.15 7.50
C ASP A 193 9.95 15.32 8.48
N GLY A 194 11.05 15.93 8.92
CA GLY A 194 11.01 17.12 9.77
C GLY A 194 10.35 18.35 9.14
N LYS A 195 9.97 18.28 7.86
CA LYS A 195 9.24 19.33 7.12
C LYS A 195 7.77 18.92 6.84
N GLY A 196 7.33 17.75 7.30
CA GLY A 196 5.99 17.24 7.09
C GLY A 196 5.77 16.54 5.73
N HIS A 197 6.80 16.31 4.93
CA HIS A 197 6.69 15.56 3.67
C HIS A 197 6.79 14.05 3.90
N GLY A 198 6.00 13.26 3.17
CA GLY A 198 6.12 11.81 3.19
C GLY A 198 7.51 11.33 2.75
N VAL A 199 8.08 10.40 3.50
CA VAL A 199 9.37 9.78 3.17
C VAL A 199 9.14 8.70 2.12
N THR A 200 9.72 8.90 0.93
CA THR A 200 9.54 7.99 -0.21
C THR A 200 10.84 7.31 -0.63
N ILE A 201 10.74 6.08 -1.12
CA ILE A 201 11.83 5.32 -1.72
C ILE A 201 11.54 5.11 -3.21
N ALA A 202 12.54 5.39 -4.04
CA ALA A 202 12.44 5.20 -5.47
C ALA A 202 12.38 3.71 -5.83
N SER A 203 11.46 3.34 -6.71
CA SER A 203 11.43 2.03 -7.34
C SER A 203 12.48 2.00 -8.46
N LEU A 204 13.62 1.38 -8.18
CA LEU A 204 14.76 1.27 -9.09
C LEU A 204 14.88 -0.16 -9.64
N PRO A 205 15.38 -0.34 -10.88
CA PRO A 205 15.64 -1.67 -11.41
C PRO A 205 16.72 -2.38 -10.59
N PRO A 206 16.69 -3.71 -10.49
CA PRO A 206 17.78 -4.47 -9.90
C PRO A 206 19.09 -4.18 -10.64
N THR A 207 20.15 -3.86 -9.91
CA THR A 207 21.44 -3.51 -10.51
C THR A 207 22.29 -4.72 -10.91
N GLY A 208 21.76 -5.96 -10.79
CA GLY A 208 22.39 -7.20 -11.28
C GLY A 208 23.74 -7.58 -10.65
N LEU A 209 24.28 -6.75 -9.76
CA LEU A 209 25.67 -6.84 -9.27
C LEU A 209 25.82 -7.38 -7.86
N GLN A 210 24.73 -7.73 -7.17
CA GLN A 210 24.81 -8.26 -5.81
C GLN A 210 24.07 -9.57 -5.69
N ALA A 211 24.79 -10.61 -5.28
CA ALA A 211 24.18 -11.84 -4.82
C ALA A 211 23.19 -11.52 -3.69
N PRO A 212 22.03 -12.20 -3.64
CA PRO A 212 21.10 -12.01 -2.53
C PRO A 212 21.86 -12.22 -1.21
N PRO A 213 21.56 -11.43 -0.17
CA PRO A 213 22.26 -11.52 1.10
C PRO A 213 22.18 -12.97 1.59
N THR A 214 23.32 -13.53 2.01
CA THR A 214 23.37 -14.88 2.58
C THR A 214 22.50 -14.90 3.82
N ILE A 215 21.33 -15.51 3.73
CA ILE A 215 20.45 -15.72 4.87
C ILE A 215 21.18 -16.73 5.77
N PRO A 216 21.50 -16.39 7.04
CA PRO A 216 22.02 -17.38 7.95
C PRO A 216 20.96 -18.48 8.09
N ILE A 217 21.29 -19.68 7.59
CA ILE A 217 20.46 -20.87 7.78
C ILE A 217 20.56 -21.20 9.27
N ILE A 218 19.62 -20.71 10.05
CA ILE A 218 19.39 -21.25 11.39
C ILE A 218 18.83 -22.64 11.14
N ALA A 219 19.59 -23.67 11.55
CA ALA A 219 19.17 -25.06 11.43
C ALA A 219 17.74 -25.18 11.96
N PRO A 220 16.82 -25.86 11.24
CA PRO A 220 15.47 -26.04 11.72
C PRO A 220 15.53 -26.77 13.05
N THR A 221 15.28 -26.05 14.14
CA THR A 221 14.91 -26.67 15.40
C THR A 221 13.69 -27.54 15.12
N ALA A 222 13.70 -28.78 15.62
CA ALA A 222 12.72 -29.84 15.34
C ALA A 222 11.23 -29.50 15.62
N HIS A 223 10.94 -28.28 16.06
CA HIS A 223 9.63 -27.78 16.46
C HIS A 223 9.07 -26.69 15.55
N VAL A 224 9.75 -26.27 14.49
CA VAL A 224 9.27 -25.23 13.58
C VAL A 224 8.57 -25.90 12.41
N LEU A 225 7.25 -25.68 12.23
CA LEU A 225 6.60 -25.91 10.94
C LEU A 225 7.46 -25.14 9.94
N GLN A 226 7.87 -25.71 8.81
CA GLN A 226 8.87 -25.13 7.90
C GLN A 226 8.47 -23.75 7.34
N ARG A 227 8.45 -22.71 8.18
CA ARG A 227 7.99 -21.36 7.88
C ARG A 227 9.04 -20.67 7.04
N ARG A 228 8.59 -19.75 6.19
CA ARG A 228 9.51 -18.91 5.42
C ARG A 228 10.41 -18.15 6.41
N GLY A 229 11.73 -18.19 6.16
CA GLY A 229 12.69 -17.42 6.95
C GLY A 229 12.46 -15.91 6.78
N LEU A 230 12.89 -15.12 7.75
CA LEU A 230 12.90 -13.67 7.60
C LEU A 230 13.81 -13.30 6.41
N MET A 231 13.29 -12.49 5.49
CA MET A 231 14.05 -11.94 4.37
C MET A 231 14.35 -10.46 4.66
N PRO A 232 15.58 -10.10 5.10
CA PRO A 232 15.89 -8.73 5.52
C PRO A 232 15.70 -7.70 4.40
N ASN A 233 15.87 -8.13 3.15
CA ASN A 233 15.69 -7.33 1.94
C ASN A 233 14.28 -7.48 1.33
N VAL A 234 13.27 -7.90 2.10
CA VAL A 234 11.91 -8.10 1.59
C VAL A 234 11.32 -6.83 0.98
N ILE A 235 11.50 -5.69 1.65
CA ILE A 235 10.96 -4.42 1.16
C ILE A 235 11.65 -4.00 -0.14
N SER A 236 12.99 -4.02 -0.19
CA SER A 236 13.72 -3.67 -1.42
C SER A 236 13.39 -4.61 -2.57
N THR A 237 13.15 -5.89 -2.29
CA THR A 237 12.66 -6.88 -3.25
C THR A 237 11.28 -6.52 -3.79
N LEU A 238 10.32 -6.22 -2.91
CA LEU A 238 8.94 -5.91 -3.30
C LEU A 238 8.81 -4.58 -4.05
N ILE A 239 9.63 -3.58 -3.73
CA ILE A 239 9.55 -2.24 -4.35
C ILE A 239 10.46 -2.09 -5.58
N ALA A 240 11.26 -3.10 -5.92
CA ALA A 240 12.09 -3.09 -7.11
C ALA A 240 11.25 -2.84 -8.38
N ALA A 241 11.83 -2.10 -9.32
CA ALA A 241 11.24 -1.97 -10.65
C ALA A 241 11.49 -3.27 -11.45
N PRO A 242 10.77 -3.51 -12.56
CA PRO A 242 11.12 -4.59 -13.49
C PRO A 242 12.55 -4.44 -14.03
N ASP A 243 13.08 -5.53 -14.59
CA ASP A 243 14.35 -5.50 -15.33
C ASP A 243 14.28 -4.46 -16.46
N GLY A 244 15.30 -3.58 -16.53
CA GLY A 244 15.30 -2.43 -17.45
C GLY A 244 14.57 -1.18 -16.93
N GLY A 245 13.87 -1.28 -15.81
CA GLY A 245 13.20 -0.17 -15.12
C GLY A 245 11.81 0.16 -15.67
N TRP A 246 11.25 1.27 -15.19
CA TRP A 246 9.94 1.76 -15.64
C TRP A 246 10.03 2.42 -17.01
N THR A 247 8.99 2.23 -17.83
CA THR A 247 8.92 2.74 -19.21
C THR A 247 8.98 4.27 -19.31
N THR A 248 8.51 4.99 -18.29
CA THR A 248 8.54 6.46 -18.25
C THR A 248 8.89 6.97 -16.85
N HIS A 249 9.42 8.20 -16.81
CA HIS A 249 9.63 8.91 -15.54
C HIS A 249 8.34 9.07 -14.74
N ALA A 250 7.21 9.34 -15.41
CA ALA A 250 5.91 9.48 -14.74
C ALA A 250 5.50 8.18 -14.03
N VAL A 251 5.67 7.03 -14.68
CA VAL A 251 5.40 5.71 -14.05
C VAL A 251 6.34 5.50 -12.87
N ARG A 252 7.64 5.77 -13.04
CA ARG A 252 8.63 5.65 -11.94
C ARG A 252 8.25 6.46 -10.71
N GLU A 253 7.81 7.70 -10.90
CA GLU A 253 7.39 8.59 -9.82
C GLU A 253 6.13 8.07 -9.11
N ARG A 254 5.19 7.50 -9.86
CA ARG A 254 3.95 6.93 -9.31
C ARG A 254 4.13 5.56 -8.66
N MET A 255 5.20 4.84 -9.01
CA MET A 255 5.57 3.55 -8.42
C MET A 255 6.54 3.67 -7.22
N LYS A 256 6.84 4.90 -6.78
CA LYS A 256 7.56 5.15 -5.52
C LYS A 256 6.77 4.56 -4.35
N HIS A 257 7.50 4.04 -3.38
CA HIS A 257 6.92 3.52 -2.15
C HIS A 257 7.03 4.56 -1.04
N HIS A 258 5.94 4.80 -0.33
CA HIS A 258 5.93 5.61 0.89
C HIS A 258 6.23 4.71 2.07
N ILE A 259 7.19 5.10 2.92
CA ILE A 259 7.47 4.35 4.14
C ILE A 259 6.26 4.42 5.06
N THR A 260 5.73 3.28 5.48
CA THR A 260 4.54 3.19 6.33
C THR A 260 4.75 2.31 7.56
N GLY A 261 3.75 2.32 8.46
CA GLY A 261 3.69 1.36 9.56
C GLY A 261 3.58 -0.11 9.13
N LEU A 262 3.11 -0.40 7.90
CA LEU A 262 3.00 -1.77 7.37
C LEU A 262 4.37 -2.43 7.22
N ASP A 263 5.38 -1.65 6.85
CA ASP A 263 6.74 -2.12 6.57
C ASP A 263 7.37 -2.80 7.79
N LYS A 264 7.01 -2.36 8.99
CA LYS A 264 7.45 -2.97 10.26
C LYS A 264 7.01 -4.42 10.39
N TYR A 265 5.87 -4.80 9.81
CA TYR A 265 5.37 -6.18 9.84
C TYR A 265 6.19 -7.09 8.93
N LEU A 266 6.65 -6.59 7.79
CA LEU A 266 7.42 -7.36 6.82
C LEU A 266 8.81 -7.73 7.35
N VAL A 267 9.37 -6.91 8.24
CA VAL A 267 10.71 -7.11 8.83
C VAL A 267 10.66 -7.69 10.26
N LEU A 268 9.55 -8.29 10.65
CA LEU A 268 9.35 -8.82 11.99
C LEU A 268 10.21 -10.08 12.25
N ALA A 269 11.13 -9.95 13.20
CA ALA A 269 12.07 -11.01 13.54
C ALA A 269 11.54 -11.96 14.63
N ASP A 270 11.96 -13.22 14.58
CA ASP A 270 11.54 -14.30 15.48
C ASP A 270 11.76 -13.94 16.95
N HIS A 271 12.94 -13.40 17.28
CA HIS A 271 13.28 -13.02 18.65
C HIS A 271 12.45 -11.84 19.18
N VAL A 272 11.95 -10.97 18.31
CA VAL A 272 11.07 -9.85 18.71
C VAL A 272 9.72 -10.41 19.12
N VAL A 273 9.15 -11.32 18.33
CA VAL A 273 7.87 -11.96 18.61
C VAL A 273 7.96 -12.86 19.84
N ALA A 274 9.06 -13.59 19.99
CA ALA A 274 9.32 -14.41 21.18
C ALA A 274 9.34 -13.59 22.48
N GLY A 275 9.70 -12.29 22.40
CA GLY A 275 9.67 -11.37 23.54
C GLY A 275 8.30 -10.78 23.87
N TRP A 276 7.27 -11.01 23.05
CA TRP A 276 5.92 -10.50 23.28
C TRP A 276 5.16 -11.38 24.27
N ASN A 277 4.24 -10.78 25.05
CA ASN A 277 3.28 -11.56 25.82
C ASN A 277 2.19 -12.15 24.90
N ASP A 278 1.44 -13.14 25.40
CA ASP A 278 0.46 -13.88 24.60
C ASP A 278 -0.64 -12.98 24.02
N GLU A 279 -1.14 -12.03 24.81
CA GLU A 279 -2.15 -11.05 24.37
C GLU A 279 -1.64 -10.18 23.21
N THR A 280 -0.37 -9.77 23.26
CA THR A 280 0.27 -9.01 22.20
C THR A 280 0.43 -9.85 20.94
N VAL A 281 0.80 -11.13 21.06
CA VAL A 281 0.91 -12.02 19.90
C VAL A 281 -0.44 -12.17 19.19
N VAL A 282 -1.52 -12.45 19.94
CA VAL A 282 -2.88 -12.57 19.39
C VAL A 282 -3.35 -11.26 18.79
N GLY A 283 -3.19 -10.15 19.51
CA GLY A 283 -3.62 -8.82 19.04
C GLY A 283 -2.88 -8.37 17.79
N MET A 284 -1.56 -8.61 17.72
CA MET A 284 -0.75 -8.30 16.54
C MET A 284 -1.10 -9.21 15.36
N ALA A 285 -1.28 -10.51 15.59
CA ALA A 285 -1.73 -11.44 14.54
C ALA A 285 -3.08 -11.00 13.94
N ALA A 286 -4.05 -10.64 14.79
CA ALA A 286 -5.35 -10.12 14.36
C ALA A 286 -5.22 -8.82 13.55
N GLN A 287 -4.39 -7.88 14.00
CA GLN A 287 -4.17 -6.63 13.30
C GLN A 287 -3.52 -6.84 11.93
N VAL A 288 -2.51 -7.71 11.84
CA VAL A 288 -1.75 -7.96 10.61
C VAL A 288 -2.62 -8.67 9.56
N VAL A 289 -3.42 -9.67 9.96
CA VAL A 289 -4.32 -10.35 9.02
C VAL A 289 -5.41 -9.43 8.48
N LEU A 290 -5.90 -8.47 9.29
CA LEU A 290 -6.80 -7.43 8.81
C LEU A 290 -6.15 -6.56 7.71
N GLN A 291 -4.87 -6.20 7.86
CA GLN A 291 -4.16 -5.45 6.81
C GLN A 291 -4.06 -6.27 5.52
N TRP A 292 -3.81 -7.58 5.64
CA TRP A 292 -3.77 -8.47 4.49
C TRP A 292 -5.14 -8.57 3.80
N GLN A 293 -6.22 -8.75 4.55
CA GLN A 293 -7.58 -8.78 4.00
C GLN A 293 -7.96 -7.49 3.27
N TRP A 294 -7.64 -6.33 3.85
CA TRP A 294 -7.88 -5.05 3.20
C TRP A 294 -7.08 -4.91 1.91
N LEU A 295 -5.83 -5.37 1.89
CA LEU A 295 -5.02 -5.36 0.68
C LEU A 295 -5.59 -6.29 -0.40
N ARG A 296 -5.97 -7.52 -0.03
CA ARG A 296 -6.60 -8.49 -0.93
C ARG A 296 -7.85 -7.90 -1.56
N ARG A 297 -8.79 -7.39 -0.76
CA ARG A 297 -10.01 -6.74 -1.27
C ARG A 297 -9.69 -5.56 -2.18
N ASN A 298 -8.67 -4.78 -1.85
CA ASN A 298 -8.24 -3.65 -2.67
C ASN A 298 -7.66 -4.09 -4.02
N ASN A 299 -6.99 -5.24 -4.08
CA ASN A 299 -6.47 -5.85 -5.30
C ASN A 299 -7.60 -6.39 -6.16
N GLU A 300 -8.56 -7.12 -5.58
CA GLU A 300 -9.76 -7.63 -6.25
C GLU A 300 -10.52 -6.48 -6.93
N ILE A 301 -10.80 -5.38 -6.20
CA ILE A 301 -11.43 -4.18 -6.78
C ILE A 301 -10.61 -3.61 -7.95
N LEU A 302 -9.28 -3.57 -7.83
CA LEU A 302 -8.42 -3.00 -8.86
C LEU A 302 -8.37 -3.89 -10.13
N GLU A 303 -8.40 -5.20 -9.94
CA GLU A 303 -8.48 -6.19 -11.01
C GLU A 303 -9.84 -6.15 -11.72
N GLU A 304 -10.96 -6.07 -10.99
CA GLU A 304 -12.28 -5.87 -11.58
C GLU A 304 -12.33 -4.61 -12.44
N MET A 305 -11.71 -3.53 -11.95
CA MET A 305 -11.60 -2.30 -12.71
C MET A 305 -10.79 -2.47 -14.02
N GLU A 306 -9.77 -3.35 -14.04
CA GLU A 306 -8.97 -3.68 -15.23
C GLU A 306 -9.81 -4.26 -16.37
N VAL A 307 -10.89 -4.98 -16.06
CA VAL A 307 -11.74 -5.65 -17.04
C VAL A 307 -12.76 -4.70 -17.69
N GLY A 308 -13.31 -3.73 -16.97
CA GLY A 308 -14.43 -2.92 -17.49
C GLY A 308 -14.54 -1.46 -17.06
N ASN A 309 -13.85 -1.02 -15.99
CA ASN A 309 -14.18 0.26 -15.35
C ASN A 309 -13.03 1.28 -15.34
N TRP A 310 -11.92 1.03 -16.02
CA TRP A 310 -10.90 2.08 -16.14
C TRP A 310 -11.39 3.31 -16.91
N GLU A 311 -12.44 3.17 -17.73
CA GLU A 311 -13.12 4.31 -18.37
C GLU A 311 -13.80 5.22 -17.33
N GLU A 312 -14.25 4.68 -16.19
CA GLU A 312 -14.82 5.49 -15.10
C GLU A 312 -13.76 6.34 -14.37
N LEU A 313 -12.48 5.96 -14.50
CA LEU A 313 -11.35 6.77 -14.03
C LEU A 313 -10.98 7.91 -14.99
N GLU A 314 -11.62 8.00 -16.17
CA GLU A 314 -11.42 9.08 -17.16
C GLU A 314 -12.15 10.39 -16.79
N GLY A 315 -12.47 10.58 -15.51
CA GLY A 315 -12.95 11.84 -14.96
C GLY A 315 -11.96 12.97 -15.24
N LYS A 316 -12.47 14.17 -15.53
CA LYS A 316 -11.59 15.30 -15.85
C LYS A 316 -10.84 15.75 -14.60
N ALA A 317 -9.60 16.24 -14.77
CA ALA A 317 -8.75 16.66 -13.65
C ALA A 317 -9.37 17.77 -12.76
N ASP A 318 -10.33 18.53 -13.29
CA ASP A 318 -11.13 19.54 -12.60
C ASP A 318 -12.28 18.96 -11.75
N GLU A 319 -12.62 17.69 -11.90
CA GLU A 319 -13.66 16.98 -11.14
C GLU A 319 -13.08 16.21 -9.93
N CYS A 320 -11.76 16.08 -9.84
CA CYS A 320 -11.07 15.44 -8.71
C CYS A 320 -10.53 16.51 -7.74
N GLU A 321 -11.25 16.75 -6.64
CA GLU A 321 -10.92 17.77 -5.63
C GLU A 321 -9.48 17.66 -5.10
N TRP A 322 -8.97 16.43 -4.98
CA TRP A 322 -7.61 16.17 -4.49
C TRP A 322 -6.51 16.59 -5.48
N ILE A 323 -6.78 16.49 -6.79
CA ILE A 323 -5.86 16.96 -7.85
C ILE A 323 -5.96 18.48 -7.98
N ALA A 324 -7.17 19.02 -7.89
CA ALA A 324 -7.41 20.46 -7.94
C ALA A 324 -6.69 21.22 -6.82
N ASP A 325 -6.59 20.64 -5.62
CA ASP A 325 -5.91 21.25 -4.48
C ASP A 325 -4.38 21.32 -4.61
N ASP A 326 -3.74 20.30 -5.19
CA ASP A 326 -2.29 20.33 -5.46
C ASP A 326 -1.94 21.35 -6.56
N VAL A 327 -2.79 21.47 -7.59
CA VAL A 327 -2.64 22.49 -8.64
C VAL A 327 -2.85 23.91 -8.07
N LYS A 328 -3.82 24.09 -7.18
CA LYS A 328 -4.07 25.38 -6.50
C LYS A 328 -2.90 25.78 -5.59
N LYS A 329 -2.33 24.85 -4.83
CA LYS A 329 -1.15 25.09 -3.97
C LYS A 329 0.10 25.44 -4.76
N GLY A 330 0.26 24.88 -5.97
CA GLY A 330 1.34 25.27 -6.89
C GLY A 330 1.16 26.64 -7.56
N GLY A 331 -0.08 27.15 -7.64
CA GLY A 331 -0.43 28.37 -8.38
C GLY A 331 -0.47 29.67 -7.57
N THR A 332 -0.41 29.63 -6.23
CA THR A 332 -0.67 30.80 -5.37
C THR A 332 0.55 31.57 -4.86
N ARG A 333 1.76 31.33 -5.39
CA ARG A 333 2.91 32.25 -5.18
C ARG A 333 3.10 33.16 -6.39
N LYS A 334 2.17 34.09 -6.60
CA LYS A 334 2.50 35.34 -7.29
C LYS A 334 3.04 36.30 -6.25
N VAL A 335 4.36 36.52 -6.28
CA VAL A 335 5.01 37.62 -5.57
C VAL A 335 4.36 38.91 -6.03
N VAL A 336 3.68 39.59 -5.11
CA VAL A 336 3.31 40.99 -5.30
C VAL A 336 4.61 41.77 -5.22
N VAL A 337 5.10 42.23 -6.37
CA VAL A 337 6.17 43.21 -6.42
C VAL A 337 5.53 44.53 -6.04
N ASP A 338 5.86 45.01 -4.85
CA ASP A 338 5.47 46.33 -4.36
C ASP A 338 6.40 47.35 -5.04
N GLU A 339 5.92 47.99 -6.10
CA GLU A 339 6.57 49.18 -6.67
C GLU A 339 6.17 50.40 -5.83
N GLY A 340 6.93 50.64 -4.75
CA GLY A 340 6.84 51.85 -3.94
C GLY A 340 7.94 52.85 -4.31
N GLN A 341 7.51 54.01 -4.82
CA GLN A 341 8.28 55.24 -5.01
C GLN A 341 8.84 55.81 -3.70
#